data_AF-A0A537XUG7-F1
#
_entry.id   AF-A0A537XUG7-F1
#
_cell.length_a   1.000
_cell.length_b   1.000
_cell.length_c   1.000
_cell.angle_alpha   90.00
_cell.angle_beta   90.00
_cell.angle_gamma   90.00
#
_symmetry.space_group_name_H-M   'P 1'
#
loop_
_entity.id
_entity.type
_entity.pdbx_description
1 polymer ?
#
loop_
_entity_poly.entity_id
_entity_poly.type
_entity_poly.pdbx_seq_one_letter_code
_entity_poly.pdbx_strand_id
1 'polypeptide(L)'
;MAPERLQSVTSIFRSGSVPVDGGEKGGDFERADIVFEGVEQAGASFEARVFLNNPEADASTPMTPEHGYAGSFHVYGYGRYPGEPGPAGGPAAPMTRYITATDAVRAAMARGDVMVTTVAVGRGGQGGDGPGPGAIDPSRVSIRLDQSPPEGV
;
A
#
# COMPACT_ATOMS: atom_id res chain seq x y z
N MET A 1 31.56 20.43 4.89
CA MET A 1 30.58 19.72 4.03
C MET A 1 29.44 19.26 4.92
N ALA A 2 28.22 19.71 4.67
CA ALA A 2 27.04 19.13 5.31
C ALA A 2 26.70 17.80 4.61
N PRO A 3 26.22 16.76 5.30
CA PRO A 3 25.74 15.57 4.62
C PRO A 3 24.55 15.96 3.74
N GLU A 4 24.60 15.58 2.46
CA GLU A 4 23.44 15.71 1.57
C GLU A 4 22.26 14.96 2.20
N ARG A 5 21.17 15.68 2.43
CA ARG A 5 19.92 15.11 2.91
C ARG A 5 19.45 14.12 1.85
N LEU A 6 19.53 12.82 2.15
CA LEU A 6 18.91 11.75 1.34
C LEU A 6 17.48 12.19 1.00
N GLN A 7 17.23 12.52 -0.27
CA GLN A 7 15.90 12.90 -0.70
C GLN A 7 15.05 11.63 -0.71
N SER A 8 13.94 11.63 0.03
CA SER A 8 12.94 10.56 -0.11
C SER A 8 12.33 10.66 -1.50
N VAL A 9 12.35 9.57 -2.25
CA VAL A 9 11.59 9.45 -3.49
C VAL A 9 10.22 8.89 -3.12
N THR A 10 9.16 9.57 -3.56
CA THR A 10 7.78 9.22 -3.21
C THR A 10 6.99 8.93 -4.47
N SER A 11 6.24 7.83 -4.44
CA SER A 11 5.21 7.51 -5.42
C SER A 11 3.87 7.40 -4.69
N ILE A 12 2.83 8.01 -5.24
CA ILE A 12 1.48 8.00 -4.66
C ILE A 12 0.59 7.16 -5.57
N PHE A 13 -0.03 6.14 -4.99
CA PHE A 13 -0.97 5.24 -5.64
C PHE A 13 -2.35 5.44 -5.02
N ARG A 14 -3.34 5.73 -5.85
CA ARG A 14 -4.71 5.99 -5.41
C ARG A 14 -5.61 4.92 -5.99
N SER A 15 -6.34 4.20 -5.14
CA SER A 15 -7.46 3.38 -5.61
C SER A 15 -8.63 4.28 -5.99
N GLY A 16 -9.54 3.74 -6.81
CA GLY A 16 -10.92 4.22 -6.83
C GLY A 16 -11.65 3.79 -5.55
N SER A 17 -12.97 3.61 -5.64
CA SER A 17 -13.72 2.91 -4.59
C SER A 17 -13.20 1.47 -4.46
N VAL A 18 -12.88 1.05 -3.25
CA VAL A 18 -12.28 -0.27 -2.99
C VAL A 18 -13.38 -1.29 -2.71
N PRO A 19 -13.34 -2.46 -3.38
CA PRO A 19 -14.27 -3.53 -3.06
C PRO A 19 -14.08 -3.98 -1.60
N VAL A 20 -15.19 -4.04 -0.87
CA VAL A 20 -15.27 -4.58 0.49
C VAL A 20 -15.85 -5.98 0.42
N ASP A 21 -15.00 -6.97 0.63
CA ASP A 21 -15.36 -8.39 0.66
C ASP A 21 -15.71 -8.78 2.10
N GLY A 22 -17.01 -8.79 2.44
CA GLY A 22 -17.47 -9.03 3.81
C GLY A 22 -18.81 -9.73 3.98
N GLY A 23 -19.48 -10.14 2.89
CA GLY A 23 -20.84 -10.67 2.95
C GLY A 23 -21.86 -9.65 3.47
N GLU A 24 -23.06 -10.10 3.83
CA GLU A 24 -24.19 -9.24 4.28
C GLU A 24 -23.96 -8.52 5.63
N LYS A 25 -22.79 -8.66 6.26
CA LYS A 25 -22.50 -8.18 7.63
C LYS A 25 -22.38 -6.67 7.79
N GLY A 26 -22.14 -5.91 6.72
CA GLY A 26 -21.96 -4.45 6.82
C GLY A 26 -20.84 -4.06 7.79
N GLY A 27 -21.14 -3.20 8.77
CA GLY A 27 -20.18 -2.70 9.77
C GLY A 27 -19.95 -3.60 11.00
N ASP A 28 -20.63 -4.75 11.09
CA ASP A 28 -20.56 -5.68 12.22
C ASP A 28 -19.52 -6.79 11.96
N PHE A 29 -18.25 -6.42 12.04
CA PHE A 29 -17.09 -7.30 11.86
C PHE A 29 -16.09 -7.18 13.01
N GLU A 30 -15.40 -8.27 13.32
CA GLU A 30 -14.39 -8.36 14.36
C GLU A 30 -13.00 -7.98 13.83
N ARG A 31 -12.74 -8.26 12.55
CA ARG A 31 -11.45 -7.97 11.92
C ARG A 31 -11.61 -7.46 10.49
N ALA A 32 -10.82 -6.45 10.13
CA ALA A 32 -10.65 -6.04 8.74
C ALA A 32 -9.19 -5.99 8.36
N ASP A 33 -8.86 -6.60 7.22
CA ASP A 33 -7.54 -6.54 6.61
C ASP A 33 -7.64 -5.80 5.26
N ILE A 34 -6.75 -4.83 5.02
CA ILE A 34 -6.55 -4.24 3.69
C ILE A 34 -5.50 -5.07 2.99
N VAL A 35 -5.86 -5.64 1.84
CA VAL A 35 -5.03 -6.58 1.07
C VAL A 35 -4.53 -5.91 -0.20
N PHE A 36 -3.26 -6.09 -0.49
CA PHE A 36 -2.55 -5.61 -1.66
C PHE A 36 -2.01 -6.81 -2.42
N GLU A 37 -2.60 -7.12 -3.57
CA GLU A 37 -2.17 -8.25 -4.41
C GLU A 37 -1.24 -7.79 -5.53
N GLY A 38 -0.17 -8.53 -5.77
CA GLY A 38 0.77 -8.23 -6.85
C GLY A 38 1.68 -7.04 -6.58
N VAL A 39 1.98 -6.75 -5.31
CA VAL A 39 3.01 -5.76 -4.94
C VAL A 39 4.35 -6.22 -5.51
N GLU A 40 5.05 -5.34 -6.22
CA GLU A 40 6.32 -5.67 -6.86
C GLU A 40 7.47 -5.70 -5.84
N GLN A 41 8.13 -6.86 -5.70
CA GLN A 41 9.31 -7.02 -4.87
C GLN A 41 10.63 -6.77 -5.60
N ALA A 42 10.68 -6.93 -6.93
CA ALA A 42 11.95 -6.86 -7.66
C ALA A 42 12.51 -5.42 -7.76
N GLY A 43 11.76 -4.41 -7.31
CA GLY A 43 12.15 -3.01 -7.36
C GLY A 43 13.01 -2.54 -6.18
N ALA A 44 13.00 -1.23 -5.95
CA ALA A 44 13.61 -0.60 -4.78
C ALA A 44 12.85 -0.94 -3.50
N SER A 45 13.52 -0.82 -2.35
CA SER A 45 12.85 -0.96 -1.05
C SER A 45 12.05 0.30 -0.69
N PHE A 46 10.86 0.12 -0.12
CA PHE A 46 9.99 1.23 0.29
C PHE A 46 9.10 0.85 1.49
N GLU A 47 8.62 1.87 2.18
CA GLU A 47 7.48 1.80 3.10
C GLU A 47 6.21 2.21 2.34
N ALA A 48 5.17 1.37 2.36
CA ALA A 48 3.85 1.72 1.88
C ALA A 48 3.00 2.18 3.06
N ARG A 49 2.70 3.48 3.12
CA ARG A 49 1.81 4.09 4.12
C ARG A 49 0.40 4.14 3.57
N VAL A 50 -0.58 3.69 4.34
CA VAL A 50 -1.95 3.49 3.86
C VAL A 50 -2.89 4.45 4.58
N PHE A 51 -3.67 5.18 3.80
CA PHE A 51 -4.67 6.14 4.26
C PHE A 51 -6.04 5.82 3.68
N LEU A 52 -7.07 5.86 4.51
CA LEU A 52 -8.47 5.69 4.10
C LEU A 52 -9.15 7.04 3.95
N ASN A 53 -9.91 7.20 2.86
CA ASN A 53 -10.74 8.37 2.58
C ASN A 53 -9.97 9.72 2.62
N ASN A 54 -8.67 9.70 2.34
CA ASN A 54 -7.82 10.88 2.21
C ASN A 54 -7.08 10.87 0.85
N PRO A 55 -7.65 11.47 -0.21
CA PRO A 55 -7.06 11.46 -1.56
C PRO A 55 -5.80 12.32 -1.68
N GLU A 56 -5.63 13.27 -0.76
CA GLU A 56 -4.53 14.22 -0.76
C GLU A 56 -3.33 13.71 0.05
N ALA A 57 -3.39 12.48 0.58
CA ALA A 57 -2.30 11.91 1.35
C ALA A 57 -1.01 11.82 0.51
N ASP A 58 0.08 12.25 1.14
CA ASP A 58 1.43 12.31 0.59
C ASP A 58 2.48 11.91 1.65
N ALA A 59 3.77 12.01 1.32
CA ALA A 59 4.84 11.62 2.22
C ALA A 59 4.95 12.48 3.50
N SER A 60 4.36 13.67 3.50
CA SER A 60 4.33 14.59 4.63
C SER A 60 3.09 14.44 5.50
N THR A 61 2.08 13.71 5.00
CA THR A 61 0.82 13.50 5.70
C THR A 61 1.05 12.79 7.05
N PRO A 62 0.56 13.35 8.17
CA PRO A 62 0.73 12.73 9.48
C PRO A 62 0.15 11.31 9.53
N MET A 63 0.88 10.38 10.14
CA MET A 63 0.47 8.99 10.34
C MET A 63 -0.49 8.86 11.54
N THR A 64 -1.60 9.61 11.52
CA THR A 64 -2.59 9.59 12.61
C THR A 64 -3.99 9.25 12.10
N PRO A 65 -4.87 8.68 12.94
CA PRO A 65 -6.23 8.32 12.54
C PRO A 65 -7.04 9.49 11.98
N GLU A 66 -6.81 10.72 12.48
CA GLU A 66 -7.50 11.93 12.03
C GLU A 66 -7.19 12.27 10.56
N HIS A 67 -6.04 11.83 10.06
CA HIS A 67 -5.61 11.98 8.68
C HIS A 67 -5.93 10.74 7.83
N GLY A 68 -6.70 9.79 8.38
CA GLY A 68 -7.10 8.56 7.72
C GLY A 68 -6.06 7.44 7.78
N TYR A 69 -4.98 7.58 8.56
CA TYR A 69 -3.92 6.57 8.61
C TYR A 69 -4.43 5.22 9.10
N ALA A 70 -4.21 4.17 8.30
CA ALA A 70 -4.66 2.80 8.56
C ALA A 70 -3.52 1.83 8.88
N GLY A 71 -2.26 2.23 8.65
CA GLY A 71 -1.07 1.43 8.91
C GLY A 71 -0.05 1.53 7.78
N SER A 72 1.02 0.75 7.90
CA SER A 72 2.04 0.63 6.85
C SER A 72 2.62 -0.77 6.75
N PHE A 73 3.23 -1.07 5.61
CA PHE A 73 4.04 -2.27 5.42
C PHE A 73 5.33 -1.93 4.65
N HIS A 74 6.36 -2.77 4.84
CA HIS A 74 7.66 -2.57 4.20
C HIS A 74 7.91 -3.61 3.12
N VAL A 75 8.35 -3.16 1.96
CA VAL A 75 8.86 -4.01 0.87
C VAL A 75 10.38 -3.91 0.86
N TYR A 76 11.03 -5.05 1.09
CA TYR A 76 12.47 -5.19 0.93
C TYR A 76 12.74 -5.71 -0.46
N GLY A 77 13.04 -4.76 -1.35
CA GLY A 77 13.31 -5.06 -2.74
C GLY A 77 14.74 -5.57 -2.93
N TYR A 78 14.88 -6.64 -3.72
CA TYR A 78 16.18 -7.26 -4.00
C TYR A 78 16.81 -6.78 -5.31
N GLY A 79 16.14 -5.84 -6.00
CA GLY A 79 16.57 -5.30 -7.29
C GLY A 79 16.34 -6.26 -8.46
N ARG A 80 16.37 -5.71 -9.68
CA ARG A 80 16.39 -6.52 -10.90
C ARG A 80 17.82 -6.71 -11.36
N TYR A 81 18.11 -7.87 -11.94
CA TYR A 81 19.38 -8.05 -12.63
C TYR A 81 19.41 -7.17 -13.89
N PRO A 82 20.49 -6.43 -14.17
CA PRO A 82 20.58 -5.60 -15.38
C PRO A 82 20.34 -6.44 -16.64
N GLY A 83 19.43 -5.99 -17.50
CA GLY A 83 19.12 -6.66 -18.78
C GLY A 83 18.11 -7.80 -18.68
N GLU A 84 17.54 -8.08 -17.51
CA GLU A 84 16.47 -9.06 -17.37
C GLU A 84 15.15 -8.48 -17.91
N PRO A 85 14.58 -9.03 -18.99
CA PRO A 85 13.31 -8.56 -19.51
C PRO A 85 12.22 -8.80 -18.46
N GLY A 86 11.51 -7.73 -18.09
CA GLY A 86 10.34 -7.87 -17.23
C GLY A 86 9.23 -8.66 -17.92
N PRO A 87 8.30 -9.26 -17.16
CA PRO A 87 7.11 -9.85 -17.76
C PRO A 87 6.31 -8.77 -18.50
N ALA A 88 5.70 -9.15 -19.61
CA ALA A 88 4.88 -8.24 -20.40
C ALA A 88 3.66 -7.78 -19.58
N GLY A 89 3.72 -6.55 -19.07
CA GLY A 89 2.56 -5.85 -18.49
C GLY A 89 2.22 -6.18 -17.03
N GLY A 90 3.12 -6.75 -16.22
CA GLY A 90 2.84 -7.07 -14.81
C GLY A 90 4.07 -6.98 -13.89
N PRO A 91 3.88 -7.19 -12.56
CA PRO A 91 4.99 -7.28 -11.61
C PRO A 91 5.88 -8.49 -11.94
N ALA A 92 7.20 -8.31 -11.86
CA ALA A 92 8.19 -9.39 -12.04
C ALA A 92 8.24 -10.33 -10.83
N ALA A 93 8.08 -9.78 -9.62
CA ALA A 93 8.06 -10.53 -8.40
C ALA A 93 6.84 -10.14 -7.56
N PRO A 94 5.63 -10.60 -7.96
CA PRO A 94 4.42 -10.29 -7.23
C PRO A 94 4.46 -10.92 -5.83
N MET A 95 4.15 -10.12 -4.81
CA MET A 95 3.81 -10.60 -3.48
C MET A 95 2.44 -10.09 -3.06
N THR A 96 1.82 -10.80 -2.11
CA THR A 96 0.64 -10.30 -1.40
C THR A 96 1.08 -9.68 -0.09
N ARG A 97 0.58 -8.47 0.20
CA ARG A 97 0.74 -7.81 1.49
C ARG A 97 -0.62 -7.50 2.08
N TYR A 98 -0.69 -7.46 3.40
CA TYR A 98 -1.88 -7.03 4.10
C TYR A 98 -1.50 -6.21 5.34
N ILE A 99 -2.42 -5.36 5.76
CA ILE A 99 -2.40 -4.69 7.06
C ILE A 99 -3.73 -4.95 7.75
N THR A 100 -3.67 -5.30 9.04
CA THR A 100 -4.87 -5.36 9.88
C THR A 100 -5.23 -3.95 10.31
N ALA A 101 -6.40 -3.48 9.89
CA ALA A 101 -6.82 -2.08 10.01
C ALA A 101 -8.28 -1.96 10.48
N THR A 102 -8.70 -2.84 11.40
CA THR A 102 -10.10 -2.98 11.87
C THR A 102 -10.77 -1.65 12.20
N ASP A 103 -10.16 -0.85 13.07
CA ASP A 103 -10.78 0.39 13.54
C ASP A 103 -10.81 1.49 12.46
N ALA A 104 -9.76 1.57 11.64
CA ALA A 104 -9.69 2.51 10.53
C ALA A 104 -10.73 2.18 9.46
N VAL A 105 -10.88 0.91 9.09
CA VAL A 105 -11.91 0.44 8.15
C VAL A 105 -13.31 0.71 8.69
N ARG A 106 -13.56 0.42 9.98
CA ARG A 106 -14.86 0.67 10.60
C ARG A 106 -15.23 2.16 10.56
N ALA A 107 -14.26 3.03 10.88
CA ALA A 107 -14.45 4.47 10.82
C ALA A 107 -14.66 5.00 9.39
N ALA A 108 -14.01 4.39 8.40
CA ALA A 108 -14.16 4.75 6.99
C ALA A 108 -15.52 4.34 6.43
N MET A 109 -15.96 3.09 6.69
CA MET A 109 -17.25 2.56 6.23
C MET A 109 -18.44 3.33 6.81
N ALA A 110 -18.34 3.86 8.03
CA ALA A 110 -19.37 4.71 8.61
C ALA A 110 -19.65 6.00 7.81
N ARG A 111 -18.74 6.36 6.88
CA ARG A 111 -18.84 7.56 6.02
C ARG A 111 -19.30 7.24 4.59
N GLY A 112 -19.51 5.96 4.26
CA GLY A 112 -19.89 5.49 2.92
C GLY A 112 -18.79 4.68 2.25
N ASP A 113 -18.65 4.85 0.93
CA ASP A 113 -17.62 4.17 0.13
C ASP A 113 -16.21 4.41 0.69
N VAL A 114 -15.38 3.37 0.64
CA VAL A 114 -14.01 3.41 1.14
C VAL A 114 -13.03 3.55 -0.01
N MET A 115 -12.16 4.55 0.05
CA MET A 115 -11.04 4.75 -0.85
C MET A 115 -9.73 4.53 -0.10
N VAL A 116 -8.80 3.80 -0.72
CA VAL A 116 -7.46 3.55 -0.20
C VAL A 116 -6.44 4.39 -0.97
N THR A 117 -5.74 5.26 -0.26
CA THR A 117 -4.58 5.99 -0.78
C THR A 117 -3.32 5.40 -0.18
N THR A 118 -2.40 4.95 -1.03
CA THR A 118 -1.13 4.37 -0.62
C THR A 118 0.01 5.27 -1.04
N VAL A 119 0.77 5.74 -0.06
CA VAL A 119 1.96 6.56 -0.25
C VAL A 119 3.18 5.67 -0.07
N ALA A 120 3.87 5.37 -1.17
CA ALA A 120 5.09 4.59 -1.14
C ALA A 120 6.29 5.53 -0.97
N VAL A 121 7.02 5.36 0.14
CA VAL A 121 8.16 6.18 0.54
C VAL A 121 9.43 5.34 0.48
N GLY A 122 10.29 5.60 -0.50
CA GLY A 122 11.61 4.99 -0.64
C GLY A 122 12.73 5.84 -0.03
N ARG A 123 13.87 5.21 0.27
CA ARG A 123 15.13 5.94 0.48
C ARG A 123 15.73 6.26 -0.88
N GLY A 124 15.92 7.53 -1.23
CA GLY A 124 16.65 7.90 -2.43
C GLY A 124 18.12 7.54 -2.29
N GLY A 125 18.56 6.47 -2.95
CA GLY A 125 19.98 6.25 -3.26
C GLY A 125 20.40 7.09 -4.46
N GLN A 126 21.70 7.11 -4.76
CA GLN A 126 22.34 7.88 -5.86
C GLN A 126 21.73 7.64 -7.27
N GLY A 127 20.85 6.64 -7.44
CA GLY A 127 20.18 6.31 -8.70
C GLY A 127 18.76 6.85 -8.87
N GLY A 128 18.14 7.49 -7.87
CA GLY A 128 16.76 7.97 -8.00
C GLY A 128 15.68 6.87 -8.00
N ASP A 129 16.04 5.62 -7.67
CA ASP A 129 15.13 4.47 -7.67
C ASP A 129 14.21 4.51 -6.44
N GLY A 130 13.14 5.30 -6.53
CA GLY A 130 11.97 5.13 -5.68
C GLY A 130 11.13 3.92 -6.10
N PRO A 131 10.05 3.62 -5.37
CA PRO A 131 9.05 2.66 -5.83
C PRO A 131 8.55 3.07 -7.23
N GLY A 132 8.83 2.25 -8.25
CA GLY A 132 8.44 2.53 -9.62
C GLY A 132 6.91 2.62 -9.77
N PRO A 133 6.39 3.16 -10.89
CA PRO A 133 4.95 3.40 -11.10
C PRO A 133 4.07 2.13 -11.11
N GLY A 134 4.67 0.93 -11.08
CA GLY A 134 3.98 -0.35 -10.95
C GLY A 134 4.23 -1.06 -9.61
N ALA A 135 4.79 -0.37 -8.60
CA ALA A 135 5.11 -0.99 -7.32
C ALA A 135 3.87 -1.51 -6.59
N ILE A 136 2.74 -0.80 -6.75
CA ILE A 136 1.43 -1.16 -6.22
C ILE A 136 0.40 -0.90 -7.32
N ASP A 137 -0.42 -1.90 -7.63
CA ASP A 137 -1.57 -1.76 -8.53
C ASP A 137 -2.81 -1.37 -7.73
N PRO A 138 -3.33 -0.14 -7.87
CA PRO A 138 -4.51 0.31 -7.12
C PRO A 138 -5.79 -0.48 -7.43
N SER A 139 -5.85 -1.19 -8.57
CA SER A 139 -6.98 -2.04 -8.92
C SER A 139 -6.95 -3.42 -8.22
N ARG A 140 -5.85 -3.74 -7.55
CA ARG A 140 -5.62 -4.99 -6.80
C ARG A 140 -5.58 -4.78 -5.29
N VAL A 141 -6.27 -3.74 -4.84
CA VAL A 141 -6.50 -3.45 -3.43
C VAL A 141 -7.91 -3.87 -3.06
N SER A 142 -8.07 -4.61 -1.98
CA SER A 142 -9.37 -5.00 -1.43
C SER A 142 -9.39 -4.93 0.08
N ILE A 143 -10.58 -4.89 0.66
CA ILE A 143 -10.79 -4.99 2.12
C ILE A 143 -11.47 -6.33 2.40
N ARG A 144 -10.88 -7.16 3.25
CA ARG A 144 -11.44 -8.44 3.68
C ARG A 144 -11.93 -8.34 5.12
N LEU A 145 -13.20 -8.67 5.35
CA LEU A 145 -13.80 -8.68 6.69
C LEU A 145 -13.91 -10.12 7.22
N ASP A 146 -13.51 -10.33 8.48
CA ASP A 146 -13.59 -11.60 9.22
C ASP A 146 -13.00 -12.82 8.50
N GLN A 147 -12.08 -12.59 7.55
CA GLN A 147 -11.40 -13.67 6.87
C GLN A 147 -10.12 -14.06 7.61
N SER A 148 -9.80 -15.35 7.60
CA SER A 148 -8.50 -15.83 8.04
C SER A 148 -7.41 -15.15 7.22
N PRO A 149 -6.27 -14.76 7.84
CA PRO A 149 -5.12 -14.32 7.08
C PRO A 149 -4.74 -15.40 6.06
N PRO A 150 -4.27 -15.03 4.85
CA PRO A 150 -3.81 -16.01 3.87
C PRO A 150 -2.73 -16.91 4.48
N GLU A 151 -2.78 -18.21 4.21
CA GLU A 151 -1.79 -19.17 4.74
C GLU A 151 -0.39 -18.86 4.19
N GLY A 152 0.64 -18.95 5.04
CA GLY A 152 2.05 -18.91 4.62
C GLY A 152 2.76 -17.54 4.67
N VAL A 153 2.34 -16.64 5.56
CA VAL A 153 3.01 -15.36 5.86
C VAL A 153 4.15 -15.54 6.85
#